data_AF-A0A8J4X7X1-F1
#
_entry.id   AF-A0A8J4X7X1-F1
#
_cell.length_a   1.000
_cell.length_b   1.000
_cell.length_c   1.000
_cell.angle_alpha   90.00
_cell.angle_beta   90.00
_cell.angle_gamma   90.00
#
_symmetry.space_group_name_H-M   'P 1'
#
loop_
_entity.id
_entity.type
_entity.pdbx_description
1 polymer ?
#
loop_
_entity_poly.entity_id
_entity_poly.type
_entity_poly.pdbx_seq_one_letter_code
_entity_poly.pdbx_strand_id
1 'polypeptide(L)'
;LINVSNGHGGRPYSSIIKVTNGGKWGSWGNIEMCPSGTYATGFGLKVEQSQGWRDDTALNGIALRCSKPLLGTQSYSTVRSDEGSWGTRTQDTWCKKGGVLTSFQLLVEGRQGLGDDTAANNI
;
A
#
# COMPACT_ATOMS: atom_id res chain seq x y z
N LEU A 1 -4.80 5.08 -1.86
CA LEU A 1 -5.89 4.07 -1.94
C LEU A 1 -5.25 2.72 -2.22
N ILE A 2 -5.54 1.69 -1.42
CA ILE A 2 -5.40 0.33 -1.93
C ILE A 2 -6.68 0.08 -2.72
N ASN A 3 -6.69 0.56 -3.96
CA ASN A 3 -7.80 0.33 -4.86
C ASN A 3 -7.56 -1.01 -5.55
N VAL A 4 -8.59 -1.85 -5.57
CA VAL A 4 -8.63 -3.15 -6.24
C VAL A 4 -9.77 -3.06 -7.26
N SER A 5 -9.72 -2.12 -8.20
CA SER A 5 -10.70 -1.99 -9.30
C SER A 5 -10.09 -1.84 -10.70
N ASN A 6 -10.31 -2.86 -11.54
CA ASN A 6 -9.83 -3.01 -12.91
C ASN A 6 -8.31 -3.19 -13.05
N GLY A 7 -7.83 -4.26 -12.39
CA GLY A 7 -6.67 -4.96 -12.93
C GLY A 7 -7.02 -5.50 -14.32
N HIS A 8 -6.05 -5.46 -15.23
CA HIS A 8 -6.13 -6.23 -16.45
C HIS A 8 -6.32 -7.71 -16.04
N GLY A 9 -7.55 -8.24 -16.12
CA GLY A 9 -7.87 -9.58 -15.59
C GLY A 9 -9.31 -9.88 -15.18
N GLY A 10 -10.30 -9.01 -15.41
CA GLY A 10 -11.73 -9.39 -15.44
C GLY A 10 -12.35 -9.94 -14.14
N ARG A 11 -11.70 -9.81 -12.98
CA ARG A 11 -12.26 -10.30 -11.70
C ARG A 11 -13.11 -9.21 -11.03
N PRO A 12 -14.41 -9.46 -10.77
CA PRO A 12 -15.23 -8.53 -10.01
C PRO A 12 -14.75 -8.47 -8.56
N TYR A 13 -14.60 -7.25 -8.04
CA TYR A 13 -14.37 -6.99 -6.61
C TYR A 13 -15.72 -6.66 -5.96
N SER A 14 -15.90 -7.04 -4.69
CA SER A 14 -17.14 -6.81 -3.96
C SER A 14 -17.24 -5.40 -3.36
N SER A 15 -16.10 -4.77 -3.05
CA SER A 15 -16.04 -3.44 -2.44
C SER A 15 -14.65 -2.80 -2.57
N ILE A 16 -14.59 -1.47 -2.40
CA ILE A 16 -13.35 -0.69 -2.31
C ILE A 16 -13.27 -0.08 -0.91
N ILE A 17 -12.13 -0.25 -0.25
CA ILE A 17 -11.83 0.41 1.02
C ILE A 17 -11.02 1.67 0.71
N LYS A 18 -11.48 2.82 1.24
CA LYS A 18 -10.84 4.12 1.04
C LYS A 18 -10.82 4.92 2.33
N VAL A 19 -9.83 5.80 2.44
CA VAL A 19 -9.75 6.82 3.49
C VAL A 19 -10.05 8.19 2.91
N THR A 20 -10.51 9.12 3.75
CA THR A 20 -10.86 10.49 3.34
C THR A 20 -9.72 11.49 3.51
N ASN A 21 -8.66 11.11 4.22
CA ASN A 21 -7.54 11.98 4.57
C ASN A 21 -6.35 11.91 3.60
N GLY A 22 -6.47 11.19 2.47
CA GLY A 22 -5.41 11.14 1.46
C GLY A 22 -5.20 12.47 0.72
N GLY A 23 -4.01 12.65 0.14
CA GLY A 23 -3.66 13.82 -0.68
C GLY A 23 -4.58 14.02 -1.89
N LYS A 24 -4.75 15.29 -2.31
CA LYS A 24 -5.60 15.68 -3.45
C LYS A 24 -4.88 15.66 -4.80
N TRP A 25 -3.55 15.52 -4.78
CA TRP A 25 -2.67 15.65 -5.93
C TRP A 25 -2.07 14.29 -6.32
N GLY A 26 -1.64 14.18 -7.58
CA GLY A 26 -1.13 12.94 -8.16
C GLY A 26 -2.14 12.24 -9.07
N SER A 27 -1.66 11.25 -9.83
CA SER A 27 -2.49 10.38 -10.67
C SER A 27 -2.61 9.00 -10.05
N TRP A 28 -3.75 8.35 -10.25
CA TRP A 28 -3.92 6.95 -9.87
C TRP A 28 -3.16 6.05 -10.84
N GLY A 29 -2.27 5.23 -10.30
CA GLY A 29 -1.62 4.15 -11.04
C GLY A 29 -2.57 3.01 -11.37
N ASN A 30 -2.04 2.03 -12.10
CA ASN A 30 -2.80 0.83 -12.44
C ASN A 30 -3.12 0.00 -11.20
N ILE A 31 -4.25 -0.68 -11.27
CA ILE A 31 -4.75 -1.49 -10.18
C ILE A 31 -4.15 -2.88 -10.30
N GLU A 32 -3.59 -3.38 -9.21
CA GLU A 32 -3.12 -4.76 -9.14
C GLU A 32 -3.94 -5.59 -8.16
N MET A 33 -4.17 -6.85 -8.51
CA MET A 33 -4.95 -7.79 -7.69
C MET A 33 -4.13 -9.04 -7.37
N CYS A 34 -4.32 -9.59 -6.18
CA CYS A 34 -3.77 -10.90 -5.85
C CYS A 34 -4.24 -11.98 -6.86
N PRO A 35 -3.36 -12.92 -7.25
CA PRO A 35 -3.74 -14.04 -8.11
C PRO A 35 -4.95 -14.80 -7.59
N SER A 36 -5.73 -15.40 -8.51
CA SER A 36 -6.91 -16.19 -8.17
C SER A 36 -6.63 -17.23 -7.08
N GLY A 37 -7.49 -17.27 -6.07
CA GLY A 37 -7.34 -18.17 -4.92
C GLY A 37 -6.33 -17.72 -3.85
N THR A 38 -5.78 -16.51 -3.97
CA THR A 38 -4.92 -15.89 -2.95
C THR A 38 -5.48 -14.55 -2.47
N TYR A 39 -5.07 -14.15 -1.28
CA TYR A 39 -5.52 -12.91 -0.62
C TYR A 39 -4.32 -12.16 -0.08
N ALA A 40 -4.46 -10.85 0.13
CA ALA A 40 -3.43 -10.07 0.79
C ALA A 40 -3.34 -10.52 2.26
N THR A 41 -2.25 -11.19 2.61
CA THR A 41 -1.98 -11.71 3.96
C THR A 41 -0.82 -10.99 4.64
N GLY A 42 -0.15 -10.10 3.92
CA GLY A 42 0.91 -9.26 4.44
C GLY A 42 1.16 -8.06 3.54
N PHE A 43 1.99 -7.14 3.99
CA PHE A 43 2.35 -5.95 3.25
C PHE A 43 3.74 -5.46 3.64
N GLY A 44 4.34 -4.66 2.77
CA GLY A 44 5.50 -3.84 3.10
C GLY A 44 5.36 -2.46 2.49
N LEU A 45 6.15 -1.53 2.98
CA LEU A 45 6.14 -0.13 2.57
C LEU A 45 7.46 0.23 1.90
N LYS A 46 7.42 1.16 0.96
CA LYS A 46 8.60 1.85 0.45
C LYS A 46 8.56 3.26 1.01
N VAL A 47 9.50 3.57 1.89
CA VAL A 47 9.54 4.85 2.62
C VAL A 47 10.89 5.50 2.46
N GLU A 48 10.89 6.82 2.33
CA GLU A 48 12.12 7.60 2.35
C GLU A 48 12.49 7.95 3.80
N GLN A 49 13.70 7.58 4.23
CA GLN A 49 14.16 7.95 5.56
C GLN A 49 14.47 9.45 5.59
N SER A 50 14.13 10.11 6.71
CA SER A 50 14.42 11.53 6.91
C SER A 50 15.88 11.83 6.56
N GLN A 51 16.09 12.74 5.60
CA GLN A 51 17.41 13.18 5.14
C GLN A 51 17.93 14.39 5.95
N GLY A 52 17.35 14.65 7.13
CA GLY A 52 17.73 15.77 7.97
C GLY A 52 17.04 17.07 7.57
N TRP A 53 17.75 17.98 6.87
CA TRP A 53 17.32 19.36 6.61
C TRP A 53 16.41 19.53 5.37
N ARG A 54 15.97 18.43 4.77
CA ARG A 54 15.10 18.39 3.58
C ARG A 54 13.95 17.41 3.83
N ASP A 55 12.81 17.72 3.22
CA ASP A 55 11.47 17.15 3.40
C ASP A 55 11.41 15.78 4.08
N ASP A 56 10.51 15.72 5.06
CA ASP A 56 10.31 14.59 5.94
C ASP A 56 9.64 13.40 5.24
N THR A 57 9.99 12.22 5.75
CA THR A 57 9.58 10.87 5.35
C THR A 57 8.23 10.76 4.64
N ALA A 58 8.27 10.44 3.33
CA ALA A 58 7.08 10.12 2.55
C ALA A 58 6.96 8.62 2.22
N LEU A 59 5.73 8.11 2.24
CA LEU A 59 5.35 6.80 1.72
C LEU A 59 5.35 6.85 0.19
N ASN A 60 6.33 6.20 -0.41
CA ASN A 60 6.52 6.15 -1.87
C ASN A 60 5.89 4.91 -2.51
N GLY A 61 5.44 3.93 -1.72
CA GLY A 61 4.76 2.77 -2.28
C GLY A 61 4.34 1.73 -1.24
N ILE A 62 3.35 0.92 -1.61
CA ILE A 62 2.87 -0.23 -0.85
C ILE A 62 3.01 -1.45 -1.75
N ALA A 63 3.48 -2.58 -1.21
CA ALA A 63 3.24 -3.88 -1.88
C ALA A 63 2.51 -4.82 -0.95
N LEU A 64 1.55 -5.52 -1.53
CA LEU A 64 0.79 -6.54 -0.85
C LEU A 64 1.40 -7.90 -1.13
N ARG A 65 1.44 -8.74 -0.11
CA ARG A 65 1.89 -10.11 -0.18
C ARG A 65 0.66 -11.01 -0.26
N CYS A 66 0.54 -11.69 -1.38
CA CYS A 66 -0.63 -12.50 -1.72
C CYS A 66 -0.33 -13.97 -1.47
N SER A 67 -1.05 -14.59 -0.55
CA SER A 67 -0.94 -16.03 -0.30
C SER A 67 -2.27 -16.67 0.08
N LYS A 68 -2.26 -18.00 0.23
CA LYS A 68 -3.39 -18.71 0.83
C LYS A 68 -3.35 -18.48 2.35
N PRO A 69 -4.45 -18.07 3.00
CA PRO A 69 -4.44 -17.70 4.42
C PRO A 69 -3.86 -18.77 5.36
N LEU A 70 -4.10 -20.05 5.03
CA LEU A 70 -3.63 -21.19 5.83
C LEU A 70 -2.15 -21.53 5.59
N LEU A 71 -1.57 -21.14 4.45
CA LEU A 71 -0.16 -21.38 4.10
C LEU A 71 0.74 -20.22 4.51
N GLY A 72 0.18 -19.01 4.62
CA GLY A 72 0.88 -17.84 5.15
C GLY A 72 2.13 -17.49 4.36
N THR A 73 3.28 -17.41 5.04
CA THR A 73 4.59 -16.96 4.52
C THR A 73 5.35 -18.01 3.72
N GLN A 74 4.85 -19.26 3.64
CA GLN A 74 5.57 -20.36 2.98
C GLN A 74 5.64 -20.20 1.46
N SER A 75 4.63 -19.57 0.86
CA SER A 75 4.59 -19.28 -0.57
C SER A 75 3.67 -18.09 -0.81
N TYR A 76 4.21 -17.01 -1.35
CA TYR A 76 3.47 -15.79 -1.63
C TYR A 76 3.93 -15.15 -2.93
N SER A 77 3.03 -14.42 -3.57
CA SER A 77 3.32 -13.51 -4.67
C SER A 77 3.23 -12.06 -4.18
N THR A 78 3.70 -11.12 -4.99
CA THR A 78 3.69 -9.69 -4.63
C THR A 78 2.99 -8.89 -5.72
N VAL A 79 2.13 -7.97 -5.29
CA VAL A 79 1.48 -7.01 -6.18
C VAL A 79 1.80 -5.58 -5.73
N ARG A 80 2.06 -4.70 -6.70
CA ARG A 80 2.43 -3.28 -6.53
C ARG A 80 1.75 -2.45 -7.60
N SER A 81 1.14 -1.34 -7.22
CA SER A 81 0.76 -0.30 -8.18
C SER A 81 1.98 0.56 -8.52
N ASP A 82 1.74 1.73 -9.09
CA ASP A 82 2.75 2.75 -9.31
C ASP A 82 3.42 3.11 -7.98
N GLU A 83 4.76 3.06 -7.97
CA GLU A 83 5.59 3.39 -6.82
C GLU A 83 6.67 4.40 -7.20
N GLY A 84 7.01 5.29 -6.27
CA GLY A 84 8.08 6.27 -6.46
C GLY A 84 9.44 5.59 -6.62
N SER A 85 10.37 6.22 -7.34
CA SER A 85 11.72 5.69 -7.55
C SER A 85 12.54 5.62 -6.26
N TRP A 86 12.28 6.54 -5.32
CA TRP A 86 13.07 6.75 -4.11
C TRP A 86 12.53 6.01 -2.87
N GLY A 87 13.38 5.85 -1.87
CA GLY A 87 13.05 5.20 -0.59
C GLY A 87 13.44 3.72 -0.51
N THR A 88 13.50 3.22 0.73
CA THR A 88 13.89 1.86 1.08
C THR A 88 12.67 1.05 1.48
N ARG A 89 12.71 -0.25 1.16
CA ARG A 89 11.64 -1.18 1.50
C ARG A 89 11.71 -1.57 2.98
N THR A 90 10.60 -1.46 3.69
CA THR A 90 10.47 -2.00 5.05
C THR A 90 10.42 -3.51 5.04
N GLN A 91 10.64 -4.12 6.20
CA GLN A 91 10.30 -5.53 6.39
C GLN A 91 8.79 -5.75 6.20
N ASP A 92 8.45 -6.96 5.75
CA ASP A 92 7.07 -7.35 5.56
C ASP A 92 6.38 -7.61 6.90
N THR A 93 5.20 -7.02 7.07
CA THR A 93 4.30 -7.30 8.18
C THR A 93 3.23 -8.28 7.71
N TRP A 94 2.96 -9.31 8.51
CA TRP A 94 2.09 -10.42 8.14
C TRP A 94 0.91 -10.56 9.10
N CYS A 95 -0.23 -10.99 8.58
CA CYS A 95 -1.33 -11.47 9.37
C CYS A 95 -0.93 -12.75 10.12
N LYS A 96 -1.61 -13.01 11.25
CA LYS A 96 -1.59 -14.34 11.88
C LYS A 96 -2.09 -15.39 10.89
N LYS A 97 -1.68 -16.65 11.07
CA LYS A 97 -2.11 -17.78 10.22
C LYS A 97 -3.65 -17.81 10.12
N GLY A 98 -4.16 -17.91 8.89
CA GLY A 98 -5.59 -17.85 8.58
C GLY A 98 -6.16 -16.43 8.41
N GLY A 99 -5.39 -15.39 8.73
CA GLY A 99 -5.80 -14.00 8.59
C GLY A 99 -5.57 -13.43 7.19
N VAL A 100 -6.34 -12.40 6.86
CA VAL A 100 -6.24 -11.58 5.65
C VAL A 100 -6.37 -10.11 6.01
N LEU A 101 -5.77 -9.23 5.22
CA LEU A 101 -5.93 -7.78 5.37
C LEU A 101 -7.35 -7.39 4.95
N THR A 102 -8.08 -6.72 5.85
CA THR A 102 -9.50 -6.35 5.66
C THR A 102 -9.78 -4.87 5.88
N SER A 103 -8.82 -4.11 6.40
CA SER A 103 -8.93 -2.69 6.66
C SER A 103 -7.53 -2.06 6.66
N PHE A 104 -7.48 -0.73 6.52
CA PHE A 104 -6.27 0.04 6.66
C PHE A 104 -6.60 1.42 7.24
N GLN A 105 -5.63 2.05 7.88
CA GLN A 105 -5.67 3.44 8.30
C GLN A 105 -4.53 4.17 7.61
N LEU A 106 -4.64 5.47 7.35
CA LEU A 106 -3.55 6.22 6.73
C LEU A 106 -3.10 7.31 7.69
N LEU A 107 -1.80 7.37 7.97
CA LEU A 107 -1.18 8.50 8.66
C LEU A 107 -0.69 9.48 7.59
N VAL A 108 -1.18 10.72 7.65
CA VAL A 108 -0.90 11.78 6.69
C VAL A 108 -0.47 13.01 7.46
N GLU A 109 0.53 13.74 6.99
CA GLU A 109 0.92 15.00 7.63
C GLU A 109 -0.17 16.06 7.53
N GLY A 110 -0.25 16.88 8.57
CA GLY A 110 -1.09 18.09 8.54
C GLY A 110 -0.46 19.16 7.65
N ARG A 111 -1.31 20.03 7.09
CA ARG A 111 -0.93 21.14 6.20
C ARG A 111 0.22 21.99 6.80
N GLN A 112 1.39 22.03 6.16
CA GLN A 112 2.58 22.78 6.60
C GLN A 112 2.77 24.15 5.90
N GLY A 113 1.91 24.55 4.95
CA GLY A 113 1.97 25.86 4.30
C GLY A 113 2.63 25.82 2.92
N LEU A 114 3.82 26.42 2.75
CA LEU A 114 4.51 26.48 1.46
C LEU A 114 5.40 25.22 1.27
N GLY A 115 4.77 24.07 1.05
CA GLY A 115 5.45 22.77 0.81
C GLY A 115 4.46 21.67 0.38
N ASP A 116 4.93 20.42 0.21
CA ASP A 116 4.10 19.26 -0.10
C ASP A 116 3.20 18.88 1.10
N ASP A 117 2.11 19.63 1.25
CA ASP A 117 1.25 19.69 2.42
C ASP A 117 0.44 18.42 2.75
N THR A 118 0.62 17.28 2.06
CA THR A 118 -0.29 16.13 2.22
C THR A 118 0.30 14.80 1.73
N ALA A 119 1.51 14.46 2.15
CA ALA A 119 2.06 13.12 1.94
C ALA A 119 1.54 12.12 2.99
N ALA A 120 1.33 10.88 2.58
CA ALA A 120 1.14 9.79 3.53
C ALA A 120 2.48 9.40 4.12
N ASN A 121 2.55 9.22 5.44
CA ASN A 121 3.78 8.85 6.13
C ASN A 121 3.75 7.39 6.58
N ASN A 122 2.56 6.81 6.76
CA ASN A 122 2.40 5.42 7.20
C ASN A 122 0.99 4.86 6.92
N ILE A 123 0.82 3.54 7.05
CA ILE A 123 -0.44 2.79 6.86
C ILE A 123 -0.69 1.75 7.96
#